data_AF-A0AAE0S2E8-F1
#
_entry.id   AF-A0AAE0S2E8-F1
#
_cell.length_a   1.000
_cell.length_b   1.000
_cell.length_c   1.000
_cell.angle_alpha   90.00
_cell.angle_beta   90.00
_cell.angle_gamma   90.00
#
_symmetry.space_group_name_H-M   'P 1'
#
loop_
_entity.id
_entity.type
_entity.pdbx_description
1 polymer ?
#
loop_
_entity_poly.entity_id
_entity_poly.type
_entity_poly.pdbx_seq_one_letter_code
_entity_poly.pdbx_strand_id
1 'polypeptide(L)'
;MENAGLQRMKKLESLKNAERKLQRARMQIDLLNGRLLDLNATYSRAKIQNRRFLCHILTLRIQSVTYLRNVYSSYAKDKATIVAHLGGFIYDDDDDDDDDDDDDDDDDDDDDDDDDDDDDNDSVVDDGDNDGDKNEGEEDNNDGVPIWNFCAERYINDFKTCHDSV
;
A
#
# COMPACT_ATOMS: atom_id res chain seq x y z
N MET A 1 15.86 -22.54 -37.67
CA MET A 1 15.19 -21.25 -37.35
C MET A 1 13.82 -21.43 -36.69
N GLU A 2 13.07 -22.51 -36.95
CA GLU A 2 11.71 -22.72 -36.39
C GLU A 2 11.63 -22.79 -34.84
N ASN A 3 12.73 -23.09 -34.15
CA ASN A 3 12.77 -23.19 -32.68
C ASN A 3 12.67 -21.82 -31.98
N ALA A 4 13.18 -20.73 -32.59
CA ALA A 4 13.21 -19.41 -31.96
C ALA A 4 11.80 -18.83 -31.75
N GLY A 5 10.93 -18.93 -32.78
CA GLY A 5 9.55 -18.45 -32.71
C GLY A 5 8.72 -19.17 -31.64
N LEU A 6 8.90 -20.49 -31.50
CA LEU A 6 8.20 -21.27 -30.48
C LEU A 6 8.64 -20.88 -29.06
N GLN A 7 9.92 -20.58 -28.84
CA GLN A 7 10.42 -20.12 -27.54
C GLN A 7 9.88 -18.73 -27.20
N ARG A 8 9.83 -17.80 -28.16
CA ARG A 8 9.24 -16.46 -27.96
C ARG A 8 7.77 -16.55 -27.55
N MET A 9 6.99 -17.40 -28.23
CA MET A 9 5.57 -17.62 -27.90
C MET A 9 5.37 -18.16 -26.48
N LYS A 10 6.19 -19.13 -26.04
CA LYS A 10 6.13 -19.67 -24.67
C LYS A 10 6.48 -18.62 -23.61
N LYS A 11 7.50 -17.79 -23.87
CA LYS A 11 7.85 -16.68 -22.97
C LYS A 11 6.71 -15.68 -22.84
N LEU A 12 6.07 -15.31 -23.96
CA LEU A 12 4.93 -14.38 -23.97
C LEU A 12 3.73 -14.92 -23.18
N GLU A 13 3.42 -16.22 -23.32
CA GLU A 13 2.36 -16.85 -22.53
C GLU A 13 2.69 -16.85 -21.03
N SER A 14 3.95 -17.11 -20.68
CA SER A 14 4.43 -17.05 -19.30
C SER A 14 4.30 -15.63 -18.72
N LEU A 15 4.67 -14.60 -19.48
CA LEU A 15 4.52 -13.19 -19.10
C LEU A 15 3.05 -12.85 -18.80
N LYS A 16 2.15 -13.13 -19.75
CA LYS A 16 0.71 -12.88 -19.57
C LYS A 16 0.11 -13.62 -18.36
N ASN A 17 0.65 -14.79 -18.03
CA ASN A 17 0.24 -15.52 -16.83
C ASN A 17 0.77 -14.85 -15.55
N ALA A 18 2.03 -14.41 -15.54
CA ALA A 18 2.62 -13.69 -14.42
C ALA A 18 1.90 -12.36 -14.14
N GLU A 19 1.56 -11.59 -15.17
CA GLU A 19 0.80 -10.35 -15.06
C GLU A 19 -0.59 -10.56 -14.47
N ARG A 20 -1.34 -11.56 -14.95
CA ARG A 20 -2.66 -11.90 -14.38
C ARG A 20 -2.56 -12.26 -12.90
N LYS A 21 -1.51 -12.97 -12.49
CA LYS A 21 -1.27 -13.32 -11.08
C LYS A 21 -0.91 -12.09 -10.24
N LEU A 22 -0.10 -11.19 -10.78
CA LEU A 22 0.25 -9.91 -10.14
C LEU A 22 -1.00 -9.04 -9.93
N GLN A 23 -1.83 -8.89 -10.97
CA GLN A 23 -3.09 -8.15 -10.89
C GLN A 23 -4.02 -8.71 -9.82
N ARG A 24 -4.17 -10.05 -9.76
CA ARG A 24 -4.96 -10.69 -8.69
C ARG A 24 -4.40 -10.39 -7.30
N ALA A 25 -3.09 -10.41 -7.13
CA ALA A 25 -2.47 -10.08 -5.84
C ALA A 25 -2.74 -8.64 -5.43
N ARG A 26 -2.66 -7.68 -6.37
CA ARG A 26 -3.00 -6.27 -6.13
C ARG A 26 -4.45 -6.10 -5.66
N MET A 27 -5.41 -6.72 -6.37
CA MET A 27 -6.82 -6.69 -5.95
C MET A 27 -7.04 -7.27 -4.53
N GLN A 28 -6.32 -8.33 -4.16
CA GLN A 28 -6.40 -8.88 -2.80
C GLN A 28 -5.84 -7.90 -1.75
N ILE A 29 -4.74 -7.21 -2.05
CA ILE A 29 -4.18 -6.19 -1.17
C ILE A 29 -5.20 -5.05 -0.96
N ASP A 30 -5.84 -4.57 -2.02
CA ASP A 30 -6.83 -3.49 -1.93
C ASP A 30 -8.04 -3.90 -1.07
N LEU A 31 -8.56 -5.12 -1.28
CA LEU A 31 -9.63 -5.67 -0.46
C LEU A 31 -9.24 -5.76 1.02
N LEU A 32 -8.02 -6.21 1.30
CA LEU A 32 -7.51 -6.32 2.68
C LEU A 32 -7.30 -4.95 3.31
N ASN A 33 -6.87 -3.94 2.55
CA ASN A 33 -6.75 -2.56 3.02
C ASN A 33 -8.11 -1.98 3.38
N GLY A 34 -9.13 -2.14 2.53
CA GLY A 34 -10.49 -1.71 2.84
C GLY A 34 -11.01 -2.36 4.13
N ARG A 35 -10.84 -3.67 4.27
CA ARG A 35 -11.23 -4.40 5.49
C ARG A 35 -10.48 -3.93 6.74
N LEU A 36 -9.20 -3.57 6.59
CA LEU A 36 -8.39 -3.06 7.68
C LEU A 36 -8.89 -1.69 8.16
N LEU A 37 -9.28 -0.81 7.24
CA LEU A 37 -9.89 0.48 7.55
C LEU A 37 -11.21 0.29 8.35
N ASP A 38 -12.10 -0.59 7.88
CA ASP A 38 -13.36 -0.88 8.57
C ASP A 38 -13.16 -1.43 9.99
N LEU A 39 -12.18 -2.33 10.15
CA LEU A 39 -11.82 -2.91 11.45
C LEU A 39 -11.26 -1.84 12.39
N ASN A 40 -10.39 -0.96 11.89
CA ASN A 40 -9.83 0.15 12.67
C ASN A 40 -10.92 1.13 13.11
N ALA A 41 -11.84 1.52 12.22
CA ALA A 41 -12.97 2.39 12.57
C ALA A 41 -13.86 1.76 13.66
N THR A 42 -14.14 0.46 13.53
CA THR A 42 -14.93 -0.27 14.53
C THR A 42 -14.19 -0.41 15.86
N TYR A 43 -12.87 -0.62 15.82
CA TYR A 43 -12.01 -0.65 17.01
C TYR A 43 -12.04 0.69 17.74
N SER A 44 -11.88 1.81 17.04
CA SER A 44 -11.96 3.14 17.62
C SER A 44 -13.30 3.39 18.32
N ARG A 45 -14.43 3.01 17.69
CA ARG A 45 -15.76 3.08 18.32
C ARG A 45 -15.88 2.21 19.57
N ALA A 46 -15.39 0.96 19.51
CA ALA A 46 -15.43 0.05 20.65
C ALA A 46 -14.58 0.55 21.83
N LYS A 47 -13.46 1.23 21.53
CA LYS A 47 -12.58 1.85 22.52
C LYS A 47 -13.27 3.00 23.26
N ILE A 48 -13.94 3.89 22.53
CA ILE A 48 -14.73 4.99 23.11
C ILE A 48 -15.84 4.44 24.02
N GLN A 49 -16.48 3.35 23.61
CA GLN A 49 -17.53 2.68 24.39
C GLN A 49 -16.99 1.78 25.53
N ASN A 50 -15.68 1.78 25.79
CA ASN A 50 -14.99 0.95 26.80
C ASN A 50 -15.34 -0.56 26.73
N ARG A 51 -15.58 -1.09 25.52
CA ARG A 51 -15.94 -2.50 25.31
C ARG A 51 -14.70 -3.38 25.24
N ARG A 52 -14.03 -3.60 26.37
CA ARG A 52 -12.72 -4.29 26.48
C ARG A 52 -12.63 -5.62 25.71
N PHE A 53 -13.62 -6.50 25.86
CA PHE A 53 -13.64 -7.79 25.17
C PHE A 53 -13.71 -7.63 23.64
N LEU A 54 -14.54 -6.71 23.15
CA LEU A 54 -14.67 -6.43 21.72
C LEU A 54 -13.37 -5.83 21.16
N CYS A 55 -12.73 -4.91 21.89
CA CYS A 55 -11.43 -4.37 21.52
C CYS A 55 -10.40 -5.48 21.32
N HIS A 56 -10.31 -6.43 22.25
CA HIS A 56 -9.37 -7.55 22.15
C HIS A 56 -9.63 -8.41 20.90
N ILE A 57 -10.88 -8.75 20.62
CA ILE A 57 -11.24 -9.50 19.40
C ILE A 57 -10.85 -8.73 18.13
N LEU A 58 -11.13 -7.42 18.09
CA LEU A 58 -10.81 -6.58 16.95
C LEU A 58 -9.30 -6.47 16.74
N THR A 59 -8.50 -6.37 17.80
CA THR A 59 -7.03 -6.41 17.73
C THR A 59 -6.53 -7.68 17.06
N LEU A 60 -7.03 -8.86 17.47
CA LEU A 60 -6.63 -10.14 16.86
C LEU A 60 -6.99 -10.20 15.36
N ARG A 61 -8.17 -9.67 14.99
CA ARG A 61 -8.60 -9.59 13.58
C ARG A 61 -7.73 -8.64 12.77
N ILE A 62 -7.42 -7.45 13.30
CA ILE A 62 -6.54 -6.46 12.67
C ILE A 62 -5.16 -7.07 12.42
N GLN A 63 -4.59 -7.77 13.40
CA GLN A 63 -3.30 -8.46 13.25
C GLN A 63 -3.33 -9.53 12.16
N SER A 64 -4.38 -10.36 12.15
CA SER A 64 -4.55 -11.42 11.13
C SER A 64 -4.67 -10.85 9.72
N VAL A 65 -5.45 -9.79 9.53
CA VAL A 65 -5.61 -9.11 8.22
C VAL A 65 -4.31 -8.42 7.80
N THR A 66 -3.61 -7.77 8.73
CA THR A 66 -2.30 -7.15 8.49
C THR A 66 -1.27 -8.17 8.02
N TYR A 67 -1.22 -9.33 8.68
CA TYR A 67 -0.34 -10.42 8.29
C TYR A 67 -0.65 -10.91 6.87
N LEU A 68 -1.92 -11.21 6.56
CA LEU A 68 -2.32 -11.66 5.23
C LEU A 68 -1.99 -10.63 4.15
N ARG A 69 -2.22 -9.34 4.42
CA ARG A 69 -1.84 -8.25 3.51
C ARG A 69 -0.35 -8.29 3.21
N ASN A 70 0.50 -8.42 4.23
CA ASN A 70 1.94 -8.47 4.04
C ASN A 70 2.38 -9.69 3.22
N VAL A 71 1.74 -10.86 3.41
CA VAL A 71 1.99 -12.05 2.58
C VAL A 71 1.66 -11.78 1.11
N TYR A 72 0.51 -11.17 0.83
CA TYR A 72 0.16 -10.79 -0.55
C TYR A 72 1.08 -9.72 -1.12
N SER A 73 1.55 -8.76 -0.30
CA SER A 73 2.54 -7.77 -0.73
C SER A 73 3.87 -8.42 -1.13
N SER A 74 4.36 -9.39 -0.36
CA SER A 74 5.57 -10.15 -0.72
C SER A 74 5.36 -10.92 -2.03
N TYR A 75 4.24 -11.65 -2.14
CA TYR A 75 3.90 -12.39 -3.36
C TYR A 75 3.78 -11.48 -4.59
N ALA A 76 3.19 -10.29 -4.44
CA ALA A 76 3.10 -9.29 -5.51
C ALA A 76 4.48 -8.79 -5.94
N LYS A 77 5.41 -8.55 -5.01
CA LYS A 77 6.81 -8.19 -5.34
C LYS A 77 7.48 -9.27 -6.16
N ASP A 78 7.41 -10.53 -5.72
CA ASP A 78 8.01 -11.66 -6.45
C ASP A 78 7.45 -11.78 -7.88
N LYS A 79 6.14 -11.55 -8.05
CA LYS A 79 5.53 -11.56 -9.39
C LYS A 79 5.90 -10.34 -10.23
N ALA A 80 6.05 -9.17 -9.63
CA ALA A 80 6.54 -7.98 -10.34
C ALA A 80 7.97 -8.20 -10.87
N THR A 81 8.86 -8.81 -10.08
CA THR A 81 10.22 -9.17 -10.54
C THR A 81 10.20 -10.13 -11.72
N ILE A 82 9.34 -11.16 -11.69
CA ILE A 82 9.19 -12.09 -12.82
C ILE A 82 8.66 -11.39 -14.08
N VAL A 83 7.68 -10.50 -13.93
CA VAL A 83 7.13 -9.71 -15.04
C VAL A 83 8.21 -8.80 -15.63
N ALA A 84 8.96 -8.08 -14.80
CA ALA A 84 10.05 -7.22 -15.25
C ALA A 84 11.13 -8.00 -16.01
N HIS A 85 11.58 -9.12 -15.45
CA HIS A 85 12.57 -9.99 -16.09
C HIS A 85 12.06 -10.55 -17.42
N LEU A 86 10.85 -11.11 -17.48
CA LEU A 86 10.27 -11.62 -18.72
C LEU A 86 9.99 -10.52 -19.75
N GLY A 87 9.68 -9.30 -19.29
CA GLY A 87 9.49 -8.12 -20.12
C GLY A 87 10.80 -7.71 -20.81
N GLY A 88 11.89 -7.53 -20.05
CA GLY A 88 13.20 -7.16 -20.62
C GLY A 88 13.65 -8.13 -21.72
N PHE A 89 13.52 -9.45 -21.50
CA PHE A 89 13.84 -10.46 -22.53
C PHE A 89 13.05 -10.36 -23.85
N ILE A 90 11.92 -9.64 -23.89
CA ILE A 90 11.12 -9.48 -25.10
C ILE A 90 11.53 -8.21 -25.86
N TYR A 91 12.07 -7.20 -25.15
CA TYR A 91 12.43 -5.90 -25.71
C TYR A 91 13.93 -5.75 -26.00
N ASP A 92 14.80 -6.41 -25.23
CA ASP A 92 16.27 -6.32 -25.40
C ASP A 92 16.82 -7.06 -26.64
N ASP A 93 15.98 -7.81 -27.38
CA ASP A 93 16.41 -8.64 -28.53
C ASP A 93 16.27 -7.91 -29.88
N ASP A 94 15.75 -6.66 -29.89
CA ASP A 94 15.46 -5.88 -31.11
C ASP A 94 16.35 -4.60 -31.24
N ASP A 95 17.35 -4.38 -30.37
CA ASP A 95 18.10 -3.10 -30.23
C ASP A 95 19.57 -3.15 -30.72
N ASP A 96 19.93 -4.08 -31.62
CA ASP A 96 21.33 -4.30 -32.08
C ASP A 96 21.64 -3.75 -33.49
N ASP A 97 20.84 -2.80 -34.02
CA ASP A 97 21.07 -2.16 -35.33
C ASP A 97 20.55 -0.69 -35.31
N ASP A 98 21.36 0.26 -34.85
CA ASP A 98 21.53 1.61 -35.45
C ASP A 98 22.57 2.41 -34.64
N ASP A 99 23.83 1.99 -34.78
CA ASP A 99 25.00 2.88 -34.70
C ASP A 99 25.10 3.49 -36.11
N ASP A 100 24.67 4.75 -36.29
CA ASP A 100 25.44 5.79 -36.97
C ASP A 100 24.60 7.03 -37.31
N ASP A 101 25.28 8.15 -37.14
CA ASP A 101 25.11 9.47 -37.76
C ASP A 101 24.16 10.49 -37.11
N ASP A 102 24.86 11.44 -36.47
CA ASP A 102 24.77 12.87 -36.74
C ASP A 102 23.53 13.62 -36.22
N ASP A 103 23.62 14.82 -35.69
CA ASP A 103 24.67 15.72 -35.23
C ASP A 103 23.82 16.92 -34.72
N ASP A 104 24.33 17.68 -33.77
CA ASP A 104 24.08 19.12 -33.57
C ASP A 104 22.75 19.74 -34.08
N ASP A 105 21.94 20.24 -33.14
CA ASP A 105 21.74 21.69 -32.99
C ASP A 105 20.70 21.91 -31.87
N ASP A 106 21.15 22.35 -30.70
CA ASP A 106 21.34 23.76 -30.33
C ASP A 106 20.02 24.42 -29.88
N ASP A 107 20.11 24.86 -28.63
CA ASP A 107 19.54 26.07 -28.09
C ASP A 107 18.02 26.28 -27.97
N ASP A 108 17.72 26.59 -26.72
CA ASP A 108 17.06 27.81 -26.27
C ASP A 108 15.62 27.76 -25.77
N ASP A 109 15.60 28.29 -24.55
CA ASP A 109 14.62 29.20 -23.96
C ASP A 109 13.38 28.59 -23.31
N ASP A 110 13.45 28.64 -21.96
CA ASP A 110 12.63 29.55 -21.16
C ASP A 110 11.35 30.02 -21.88
N ASP A 111 10.20 29.58 -21.38
CA ASP A 111 9.16 30.54 -21.04
C ASP A 111 8.25 29.97 -19.94
N ASP A 112 8.34 30.70 -18.83
CA ASP A 112 7.32 31.12 -17.87
C ASP A 112 5.83 30.80 -18.15
N ASP A 113 5.06 31.10 -17.10
CA ASP A 113 3.61 31.38 -17.06
C ASP A 113 2.69 30.17 -16.85
N ASP A 114 1.72 30.23 -15.94
CA ASP A 114 1.37 31.20 -14.92
C ASP A 114 0.28 30.52 -14.06
N ASP A 115 0.01 31.14 -12.91
CA ASP A 115 -1.24 31.15 -12.16
C ASP A 115 -2.42 30.25 -12.62
N ASP A 116 -2.98 29.51 -11.66
CA ASP A 116 -4.42 29.65 -11.38
C ASP A 116 -4.72 29.21 -9.93
N ASP A 117 -4.77 30.23 -9.07
CA ASP A 117 -5.69 30.32 -7.93
C ASP A 117 -7.10 29.90 -8.39
N ASP A 118 -7.72 28.94 -7.70
CA ASP A 118 -9.18 28.98 -7.57
C ASP A 118 -9.62 28.52 -6.19
N ASP A 119 -9.82 29.58 -5.41
CA ASP A 119 -10.53 29.76 -4.17
C ASP A 119 -11.99 29.31 -4.34
N ASP A 120 -12.42 28.21 -3.71
CA ASP A 120 -13.86 27.96 -3.54
C ASP A 120 -14.21 27.44 -2.14
N ASN A 121 -14.23 28.43 -1.27
CA ASN A 121 -15.10 28.60 -0.11
C ASN A 121 -16.52 28.00 -0.31
N ASP A 122 -16.87 26.94 0.42
CA ASP A 122 -18.27 26.71 0.81
C ASP A 122 -18.41 26.32 2.28
N SER A 123 -18.47 27.38 3.09
CA SER A 123 -18.91 27.40 4.48
C SER A 123 -20.40 27.03 4.58
N VAL A 124 -20.68 25.74 4.79
CA VAL A 124 -22.01 25.30 5.25
C VAL A 124 -22.03 25.31 6.78
N VAL A 125 -22.52 26.41 7.32
CA VAL A 125 -23.04 26.54 8.69
C VAL A 125 -24.27 25.64 8.82
N ASP A 126 -24.18 24.61 9.65
CA ASP A 126 -25.34 23.88 10.16
C ASP A 126 -25.45 24.14 11.67
N ASP A 127 -26.29 25.13 11.99
CA ASP A 127 -26.76 25.48 13.33
C ASP A 127 -27.71 24.38 13.84
N GLY A 128 -27.14 23.25 14.23
CA GLY A 128 -27.84 22.14 14.87
C GLY A 128 -27.69 22.19 16.39
N ASP A 129 -28.58 22.94 17.05
CA ASP A 129 -28.88 22.88 18.48
C ASP A 129 -28.81 21.43 19.02
N ASN A 130 -27.81 21.14 19.85
CA ASN A 130 -27.86 19.94 20.71
C ASN A 130 -27.58 20.34 22.15
N ASP A 131 -28.68 20.66 22.83
CA ASP A 131 -28.79 20.90 24.25
C ASP A 131 -28.13 19.78 25.07
N GLY A 132 -27.08 20.16 25.78
CA GLY A 132 -26.90 19.86 27.20
C GLY A 132 -26.93 18.40 27.64
N ASP A 133 -25.75 17.80 27.77
CA ASP A 133 -25.45 16.99 28.94
C ASP A 133 -24.03 17.28 29.43
N LYS A 134 -23.96 18.22 30.39
CA LYS A 134 -22.74 18.57 31.11
C LYS A 134 -22.43 17.44 32.08
N ASN A 135 -21.66 16.45 31.62
CA ASN A 135 -20.96 15.55 32.51
C ASN A 135 -19.53 16.09 32.72
N GLU A 136 -19.43 17.17 33.49
CA GLU A 136 -18.16 17.66 34.05
C GLU A 136 -17.73 16.68 35.14
N GLY A 137 -16.97 15.66 34.75
CA GLY A 137 -16.50 14.62 35.64
C GLY A 137 -15.19 14.01 35.16
N GLU A 138 -14.10 14.51 35.76
CA GLU A 138 -12.78 13.90 35.87
C GLU A 138 -11.89 13.96 34.60
N GLU A 139 -11.14 15.05 34.52
CA GLU A 139 -9.83 15.10 33.89
C GLU A 139 -8.88 14.14 34.62
N ASP A 140 -9.02 12.85 34.32
CA ASP A 140 -7.97 11.87 34.57
C ASP A 140 -6.83 12.24 33.60
N ASN A 141 -5.90 13.06 34.10
CA ASN A 141 -4.55 13.27 33.55
C ASN A 141 -3.76 11.96 33.64
N ASN A 142 -4.28 10.92 33.02
CA ASN A 142 -3.58 9.70 32.79
C ASN A 142 -2.77 9.93 31.53
N ASP A 143 -1.58 10.51 31.72
CA ASP A 143 -0.41 10.48 30.84
C ASP A 143 0.09 9.03 30.67
N GLY A 144 -0.84 8.07 30.70
CA GLY A 144 -0.68 6.67 30.49
C GLY A 144 -0.20 6.48 29.08
N VAL A 145 1.12 6.58 28.92
CA VAL A 145 1.90 5.92 27.90
C VAL A 145 1.19 4.59 27.64
N PRO A 146 0.55 4.41 26.47
CA PRO A 146 -0.33 3.27 26.26
C PRO A 146 0.50 2.01 26.50
N ILE A 147 0.10 1.19 27.48
CA ILE A 147 0.75 -0.08 27.84
C ILE A 147 0.95 -0.99 26.60
N TRP A 148 0.20 -0.74 25.52
CA TRP A 148 0.35 -1.37 24.22
C TRP A 148 1.69 -1.10 23.51
N ASN A 149 2.41 0.00 23.80
CA ASN A 149 3.77 0.19 23.27
C ASN A 149 4.74 -0.87 23.80
N PHE A 150 4.53 -1.38 25.03
CA PHE A 150 5.40 -2.41 25.59
C PHE A 150 5.16 -3.82 25.00
N CYS A 151 3.95 -4.09 24.49
CA CYS A 151 3.65 -5.37 23.82
C CYS A 151 3.99 -5.35 22.31
N ALA A 152 3.85 -4.21 21.64
CA ALA A 152 4.22 -4.08 20.23
C ALA A 152 5.74 -4.15 20.03
N GLU A 153 6.53 -3.52 20.89
CA GLU A 153 8.01 -3.55 20.78
C GLU A 153 8.60 -4.93 21.09
N ARG A 154 8.03 -5.69 22.03
CA ARG A 154 8.51 -7.04 22.34
C ARG A 154 8.27 -8.02 21.19
N TYR A 155 7.15 -7.90 20.48
CA TYR A 155 6.82 -8.79 19.36
C TYR A 155 7.58 -8.43 18.06
N ILE A 156 7.94 -7.15 17.87
CA ILE A 156 8.80 -6.71 16.75
C ILE A 156 10.26 -7.18 16.95
N ASN A 157 10.76 -7.17 18.19
CA ASN A 157 12.11 -7.63 18.49
C ASN A 157 12.27 -9.17 18.39
N ASP A 158 11.25 -9.95 18.73
CA ASP A 158 11.26 -11.40 18.54
C ASP A 158 11.17 -11.83 17.05
N PHE A 159 10.66 -10.95 16.17
CA PHE A 159 10.65 -11.22 14.72
C PHE A 159 11.98 -10.86 14.03
N LYS A 160 12.71 -9.85 14.53
CA LYS A 160 14.03 -9.48 14.00
C LYS A 160 15.11 -10.52 14.29
N THR A 161 15.09 -11.15 15.46
CA THR A 161 16.11 -12.15 15.85
C THR A 161 16.06 -13.43 15.03
N CYS A 162 14.93 -13.75 14.38
CA CYS A 162 14.83 -14.89 13.46
C CYS A 162 15.37 -14.62 12.05
N HIS A 163 15.50 -13.36 11.62
CA HIS A 163 15.98 -13.03 10.27
C HIS A 163 17.53 -12.99 10.17
N ASP A 164 18.23 -12.82 11.30
CA ASP A 164 19.70 -12.74 11.33
C ASP A 164 20.38 -14.11 11.61
N SER A 165 19.62 -15.21 11.59
CA SER A 165 20.12 -16.57 11.91
C SER A 165 20.11 -17.54 10.71
N VAL A 166 19.99 -17.04 9.47
CA VAL A 166 20.07 -17.83 8.22
C VAL A 166 21.12 -17.22 7.31
#